data_AF-A0A4Y8CCT2-F1
#
_entry.id   AF-A0A4Y8CCT2-F1
#
_cell.length_a   1.000
_cell.length_b   1.000
_cell.length_c   1.000
_cell.angle_alpha   90.00
_cell.angle_beta   90.00
_cell.angle_gamma   90.00
#
_symmetry.space_group_name_H-M   'P 1'
#
loop_
_entity.id
_entity.type
_entity.pdbx_description
1 polymer ?
#
loop_
_entity_poly.entity_id
_entity_poly.type
_entity_poly.pdbx_seq_one_letter_code
_entity_poly.pdbx_strand_id
1 'polypeptide(L)'
;MLKKYFSNAFIKEVKVLEGNRILCFSVKANKAYKSYESKIYFEFTGKNTNVILTDEKDLIIEALRHIDKSYRVVKPNVILEPLKPYKMDENFEEIKDFADYFSRKFTSIYESKIKQIKNLKLTQVDKKIQNLQELFSSLDEENSLLLKALEYRKRADVLFANLS
;
A
#
# COMPACT_ATOMS: atom_id res chain seq x y z
N MET A 1 -8.56 -8.38 17.73
CA MET A 1 -7.54 -8.41 18.81
C MET A 1 -7.48 -7.12 19.63
N LEU A 2 -7.25 -5.94 19.03
CA LEU A 2 -7.09 -4.66 19.76
C LEU A 2 -8.18 -4.37 20.81
N LYS A 3 -9.46 -4.43 20.43
CA LYS A 3 -10.60 -4.21 21.36
C LYS A 3 -10.56 -5.12 22.59
N LYS A 4 -10.03 -6.33 22.48
CA LYS A 4 -9.97 -7.27 23.60
C LYS A 4 -9.04 -6.77 24.72
N TYR A 5 -7.92 -6.13 24.38
CA TYR A 5 -6.88 -5.74 25.34
C TYR A 5 -6.84 -4.23 25.62
N PHE A 6 -7.37 -3.40 24.72
CA PHE A 6 -7.24 -1.94 24.80
C PHE A 6 -8.58 -1.19 24.91
N SER A 7 -9.73 -1.87 24.85
CA SER A 7 -11.02 -1.22 25.09
C SER A 7 -11.21 -0.97 26.59
N ASN A 8 -11.57 0.28 26.95
CA ASN A 8 -11.73 0.73 28.34
C ASN A 8 -10.50 0.41 29.22
N ALA A 9 -9.31 0.35 28.61
CA ALA A 9 -8.08 0.08 29.32
C ALA A 9 -7.56 1.37 29.96
N PHE A 10 -7.03 1.27 31.17
CA PHE A 10 -6.35 2.36 31.84
C PHE A 10 -4.93 2.48 31.28
N ILE A 11 -4.55 3.66 30.80
CA ILE A 11 -3.19 3.95 30.35
C ILE A 11 -2.33 4.16 31.59
N LYS A 12 -1.39 3.24 31.84
CA LYS A 12 -0.46 3.32 32.98
C LYS A 12 0.72 4.25 32.68
N GLU A 13 1.26 4.13 31.48
CA GLU A 13 2.47 4.84 31.06
C GLU A 13 2.39 5.10 29.56
N VAL A 14 2.87 6.27 29.15
CA VAL A 14 3.14 6.59 27.75
C VAL A 14 4.58 7.09 27.68
N LYS A 15 5.39 6.45 26.84
CA LYS A 15 6.79 6.86 26.66
C LYS A 15 7.25 6.72 25.23
N VAL A 16 8.20 7.56 24.87
CA VAL A 16 9.01 7.36 23.67
C VAL A 16 10.23 6.54 24.10
N LEU A 17 10.48 5.42 23.42
CA LEU A 17 11.66 4.61 23.73
C LEU A 17 12.93 5.41 23.40
N GLU A 18 13.91 5.35 24.30
CA GLU A 18 15.13 6.13 24.18
C GLU A 18 15.85 5.86 22.84
N GLY A 19 16.30 6.94 22.20
CA GLY A 19 16.96 6.88 20.91
C GLY A 19 16.10 6.23 19.82
N ASN A 20 14.78 6.28 19.89
CA ASN A 20 13.90 5.62 18.94
C ASN A 20 12.64 6.42 18.65
N ARG A 21 12.14 6.36 17.41
CA ARG A 21 10.83 6.94 17.04
C ARG A 21 9.70 5.94 17.35
N ILE A 22 9.68 5.42 18.57
CA ILE A 22 8.75 4.38 19.00
C ILE A 22 7.98 4.90 20.20
N LEU A 23 6.68 5.07 20.01
CA LEU A 23 5.76 5.45 21.08
C LEU A 23 5.16 4.18 21.68
N CYS A 24 5.36 3.97 22.97
CA CYS A 24 4.85 2.82 23.70
C CYS A 24 3.81 3.26 24.72
N PHE A 25 2.66 2.59 24.71
CA PHE A 25 1.65 2.70 25.76
C PHE A 25 1.63 1.40 26.55
N SER A 26 1.82 1.50 27.86
CA SER A 26 1.55 0.41 28.80
C SER A 26 0.14 0.60 29.33
N VAL A 27 -0.72 -0.42 29.20
CA VAL A 27 -2.11 -0.35 29.62
C VAL A 27 -2.51 -1.50 30.52
N LYS A 28 -3.57 -1.27 31.31
CA LYS A 28 -4.24 -2.30 32.09
C LYS A 28 -5.72 -2.32 31.76
N ALA A 29 -6.20 -3.44 31.23
CA ALA A 29 -7.62 -3.67 30.99
C ALA A 29 -8.18 -4.61 32.07
N ASN A 30 -9.07 -4.07 32.90
CA ASN A 30 -9.80 -4.88 33.87
C ASN A 30 -11.05 -5.47 33.19
N LYS A 31 -11.15 -6.81 33.16
CA LYS A 31 -12.38 -7.51 32.77
C LYS A 31 -12.99 -8.17 33.99
N ALA A 32 -14.25 -8.59 33.85
CA ALA A 32 -15.05 -9.20 34.92
C ALA A 32 -14.33 -10.32 35.69
N TYR A 33 -13.47 -11.11 35.02
CA TYR A 33 -12.79 -12.25 35.63
C TYR A 33 -11.25 -12.13 35.67
N LYS A 34 -10.64 -11.24 34.87
CA LYS A 34 -9.19 -11.14 34.74
C LYS A 34 -8.77 -9.73 34.35
N SER A 35 -7.69 -9.24 34.93
CA SER A 35 -6.98 -8.06 34.43
C SER A 35 -5.89 -8.48 33.44
N TYR A 36 -5.77 -7.73 32.35
CA TYR A 36 -4.71 -7.89 31.36
C TYR A 36 -3.79 -6.68 31.42
N GLU A 37 -2.51 -6.93 31.56
CA GLU A 37 -1.47 -5.93 31.32
C GLU A 37 -0.90 -6.16 29.92
N SER A 38 -0.85 -5.10 29.13
CA SER A 38 -0.48 -5.20 27.72
C SER A 38 0.20 -3.91 27.28
N LYS A 39 1.02 -3.99 26.24
CA LYS A 39 1.67 -2.84 25.65
C LYS A 39 1.32 -2.73 24.17
N ILE A 40 1.26 -1.51 23.67
CA ILE A 40 1.16 -1.24 22.23
C ILE A 40 2.29 -0.31 21.81
N TYR A 41 3.04 -0.76 20.82
CA TYR A 41 4.19 -0.08 20.24
C TYR A 41 3.79 0.50 18.89
N PHE A 42 3.94 1.80 18.71
CA PHE A 42 3.83 2.49 17.44
C PHE A 42 5.23 2.82 16.94
N GLU A 43 5.70 2.11 15.92
CA GLU A 43 7.04 2.24 15.39
C GLU A 43 7.04 3.12 14.13
N PHE A 44 7.51 4.36 14.23
CA PHE A 44 7.54 5.31 13.12
C PHE A 44 8.88 5.24 12.35
N THR A 45 9.13 4.10 11.69
CA THR A 45 10.39 3.78 11.00
C THR A 45 10.33 3.92 9.48
N GLY A 46 9.39 4.73 8.96
CA GLY A 46 9.24 4.98 7.52
C GLY A 46 8.63 3.78 6.79
N LYS A 47 9.36 3.17 5.84
CA LYS A 47 8.85 2.02 5.06
C LYS A 47 8.45 0.82 5.93
N ASN A 48 9.11 0.68 7.09
CA ASN A 48 8.91 -0.41 8.04
C ASN A 48 7.96 -0.02 9.20
N THR A 49 7.20 1.08 9.06
CA THR A 49 6.26 1.53 10.08
C THR A 49 5.29 0.41 10.47
N ASN A 50 5.12 0.19 11.77
CA ASN A 50 4.33 -0.91 12.29
C ASN A 50 3.62 -0.54 13.61
N VAL A 51 2.60 -1.33 13.95
CA VAL A 51 1.94 -1.30 15.26
C VAL A 51 1.95 -2.71 15.83
N ILE A 52 2.50 -2.89 17.03
CA ILE A 52 2.73 -4.20 17.63
C ILE A 52 2.08 -4.22 19.01
N LEU A 53 1.27 -5.23 19.27
CA LEU A 53 0.58 -5.47 20.53
C LEU A 53 1.30 -6.60 21.25
N THR A 54 1.66 -6.38 22.51
CA THR A 54 2.31 -7.39 23.35
C THR A 54 1.60 -7.53 24.68
N ASP A 55 1.88 -8.62 25.38
CA ASP A 55 1.60 -8.71 26.81
C ASP A 55 2.65 -7.93 27.64
N GLU A 56 2.59 -8.07 28.96
CA GLU A 56 3.52 -7.44 29.91
C GLU A 56 4.99 -7.88 29.72
N LYS A 57 5.21 -9.11 29.23
CA LYS A 57 6.53 -9.74 29.02
C LYS A 57 7.03 -9.58 27.59
N ASP A 58 6.42 -8.68 26.83
CA ASP A 58 6.74 -8.41 25.43
C ASP A 58 6.52 -9.61 24.49
N LEU A 59 5.71 -10.60 24.89
CA LEU A 59 5.24 -11.63 23.98
C LEU A 59 4.22 -11.01 23.02
N ILE A 60 4.51 -11.10 21.72
CA ILE A 60 3.67 -10.53 20.68
C ILE A 60 2.32 -11.26 20.66
N ILE A 61 1.25 -10.49 20.88
CA ILE A 61 -0.13 -10.93 20.73
C ILE A 61 -0.55 -10.79 19.28
N GLU A 62 -0.26 -9.65 18.67
CA GLU A 62 -0.60 -9.34 17.27
C GLU A 62 0.23 -8.17 16.75
N ALA A 63 0.38 -8.05 15.43
CA ALA A 63 0.97 -6.88 14.80
C ALA A 63 0.20 -6.47 13.53
N LEU A 64 0.28 -5.19 13.14
CA LEU A 64 -0.31 -4.68 11.91
C LEU A 64 0.36 -5.29 10.67
N ARG A 65 1.68 -5.53 10.75
CA ARG A 65 2.47 -6.24 9.73
C ARG A 65 3.29 -7.33 10.37
N HIS A 66 3.16 -8.55 9.86
CA HIS A 66 4.04 -9.67 10.22
C HIS A 66 5.33 -9.61 9.40
N ILE A 67 6.45 -9.91 10.05
CA ILE A 67 7.79 -9.85 9.47
C ILE A 67 8.53 -11.13 9.84
N ASP A 68 8.79 -12.00 8.86
CA ASP A 68 9.55 -13.25 9.07
C ASP A 68 11.02 -13.16 8.63
N LYS A 69 11.31 -12.39 7.57
CA LYS A 69 12.64 -12.33 6.95
C LYS A 69 13.24 -10.93 7.07
N SER A 70 13.69 -10.58 8.27
CA SER A 70 14.39 -9.33 8.53
C SER A 70 15.41 -9.50 9.66
N TYR A 71 16.03 -8.41 10.10
CA TYR A 71 16.95 -8.41 11.24
C TYR A 71 16.27 -8.81 12.57
N ARG A 72 14.93 -8.72 12.64
CA ARG A 72 14.11 -9.25 13.74
C ARG A 72 12.81 -9.83 13.19
N VAL A 73 12.21 -10.72 13.97
CA VAL A 73 10.93 -11.36 13.66
C VAL A 73 9.80 -10.65 14.40
N VAL A 74 8.71 -10.35 13.70
CA VAL A 74 7.49 -9.78 14.30
C VAL A 74 6.30 -10.66 13.90
N LYS A 75 5.87 -11.53 14.80
CA LYS A 75 4.67 -12.38 14.63
C LYS A 75 4.14 -12.85 15.98
N PRO A 76 2.88 -13.30 16.06
CA PRO A 76 2.30 -13.79 17.31
C PRO A 76 3.13 -14.91 17.96
N ASN A 77 3.11 -14.94 19.31
CA ASN A 77 3.80 -15.93 20.14
C ASN A 77 5.34 -15.91 20.03
N VAL A 78 5.91 -14.76 19.66
CA VAL A 78 7.36 -14.51 19.68
C VAL A 78 7.63 -13.32 20.62
N ILE A 79 8.73 -13.35 21.35
CA ILE A 79 9.15 -12.21 22.19
C ILE A 79 9.63 -11.08 21.26
N LEU A 80 9.10 -9.88 21.47
CA LEU A 80 9.43 -8.71 20.66
C LEU A 80 10.88 -8.28 20.93
N GLU A 81 11.73 -8.43 19.92
CA GLU A 81 13.09 -7.89 19.97
C GLU A 81 13.08 -6.36 19.79
N PRO A 82 13.81 -5.60 20.63
CA PRO A 82 13.87 -4.16 20.54
C PRO A 82 14.62 -3.71 19.28
N LEU A 83 14.22 -2.55 18.76
CA LEU A 83 14.94 -1.90 17.67
C LEU A 83 16.25 -1.31 18.18
N LYS A 84 17.29 -1.38 17.34
CA LYS A 84 18.54 -0.65 17.60
C LYS A 84 18.24 0.85 17.67
N PRO A 85 18.82 1.58 18.64
CA PRO A 85 18.68 3.02 18.70
C PRO A 85 19.06 3.68 17.38
N TYR A 86 18.24 4.64 16.98
CA TYR A 86 18.42 5.50 15.82
C TYR A 86 18.68 6.93 16.31
N LYS A 87 19.83 7.49 15.93
CA LYS A 87 20.17 8.88 16.24
C LYS A 87 19.15 9.80 15.57
N MET A 88 18.42 10.56 16.39
CA MET A 88 17.50 11.58 15.90
C MET A 88 18.26 12.85 15.52
N ASP A 89 17.77 13.57 14.52
CA ASP A 89 18.21 14.93 14.26
C ASP A 89 17.73 15.84 15.38
N GLU A 90 18.62 16.71 15.87
CA GLU A 90 18.32 17.68 16.94
C GLU A 90 17.51 18.88 16.42
N ASN A 91 17.47 19.07 15.11
CA ASN A 91 16.66 20.10 14.47
C ASN A 91 15.23 19.60 14.30
N PHE A 92 14.33 20.03 15.16
CA PHE A 92 12.89 19.80 15.02
C PHE A 92 12.12 21.11 14.94
N GLU A 93 11.04 21.10 14.15
CA GLU A 93 10.06 22.17 14.17
C GLU A 93 8.99 21.83 15.21
N GLU A 94 8.77 22.76 16.13
CA GLU A 94 7.71 22.61 17.12
C GLU A 94 6.32 22.74 16.45
N ILE A 95 5.46 21.76 16.72
CA ILE A 95 4.07 21.77 16.24
C ILE A 95 3.22 22.50 17.27
N LYS A 96 2.83 23.74 16.96
CA LYS A 96 1.98 24.57 17.84
C LYS A 96 0.52 24.11 17.87
N ASP A 97 -0.03 23.74 16.71
CA ASP A 97 -1.38 23.24 16.56
C ASP A 97 -1.35 21.92 15.79
N PHE A 98 -1.61 20.82 16.49
CA PHE A 98 -1.63 19.49 15.90
C PHE A 98 -2.82 19.30 14.95
N ALA A 99 -3.99 19.87 15.25
CA ALA A 99 -5.18 19.69 14.43
C ALA A 99 -5.00 20.35 13.06
N ASP A 100 -4.54 21.60 13.06
CA ASP A 100 -4.23 22.33 11.83
C ASP A 100 -3.07 21.66 11.06
N TYR A 101 -1.98 21.30 11.74
CA TYR A 101 -0.84 20.64 11.11
C TYR A 101 -1.25 19.33 10.41
N PHE A 102 -1.99 18.46 11.10
CA PHE A 102 -2.42 17.20 10.52
C PHE A 102 -3.44 17.40 9.40
N SER A 103 -4.35 18.39 9.52
CA SER A 103 -5.30 18.72 8.46
C SER A 103 -4.59 19.17 7.18
N ARG A 104 -3.61 20.08 7.30
CA ARG A 104 -2.82 20.57 6.16
C ARG A 104 -1.99 19.46 5.53
N LYS A 105 -1.30 18.64 6.34
CA LYS A 105 -0.53 17.49 5.84
C LYS A 105 -1.42 16.44 5.17
N PHE A 106 -2.57 16.13 5.75
CA PHE A 106 -3.55 15.23 5.15
C PHE A 106 -3.96 15.72 3.77
N THR A 107 -4.42 16.97 3.66
CA THR A 107 -4.86 17.58 2.41
C THR A 107 -3.77 17.50 1.34
N SER A 108 -2.55 17.94 1.66
CA SER A 108 -1.40 17.92 0.74
C SER A 108 -1.08 16.52 0.21
N ILE A 109 -1.07 15.50 1.09
CA ILE A 109 -0.78 14.11 0.70
C ILE A 109 -1.89 13.57 -0.22
N TYR A 110 -3.15 13.82 0.11
CA TYR A 110 -4.27 13.28 -0.65
C TYR A 110 -4.47 13.98 -1.99
N GLU A 111 -4.24 15.29 -2.08
CA GLU A 111 -4.24 16.01 -3.35
C GLU A 111 -3.18 15.45 -4.32
N SER A 112 -1.95 15.23 -3.82
CA SER A 112 -0.88 14.61 -4.61
C SER A 112 -1.27 13.21 -5.09
N LYS A 113 -1.83 12.40 -4.20
CA LYS A 113 -2.29 11.04 -4.51
C LYS A 113 -3.41 11.03 -5.56
N ILE A 114 -4.39 11.91 -5.43
CA ILE A 114 -5.49 12.07 -6.39
C ILE A 114 -4.93 12.49 -7.76
N LYS A 115 -4.01 13.46 -7.79
CA LYS A 115 -3.34 13.90 -9.02
C LYS A 115 -2.57 12.76 -9.71
N GLN A 116 -1.85 11.96 -8.94
CA GLN A 116 -1.15 10.77 -9.46
C GLN A 116 -2.13 9.76 -10.07
N ILE A 117 -3.21 9.42 -9.37
CA ILE A 117 -4.24 8.50 -9.87
C ILE A 117 -4.88 9.05 -11.15
N LYS A 118 -5.21 10.34 -11.18
CA LYS A 118 -5.78 11.01 -12.35
C LYS A 118 -4.84 10.88 -13.55
N ASN A 119 -3.56 11.20 -13.38
CA ASN A 119 -2.56 11.12 -14.45
C ASN A 119 -2.40 9.69 -14.95
N LEU A 120 -2.33 8.70 -14.05
CA LEU A 120 -2.27 7.29 -14.43
C LEU A 120 -3.48 6.86 -15.28
N LYS A 121 -4.68 7.35 -14.94
CA LYS A 121 -5.89 7.07 -15.71
C LYS A 121 -5.91 7.76 -17.06
N LEU A 122 -5.48 9.02 -17.14
CA LEU A 122 -5.33 9.73 -18.41
C LEU A 122 -4.39 8.98 -19.35
N THR A 123 -3.19 8.61 -18.88
CA THR A 123 -2.23 7.85 -19.68
C THR A 123 -2.79 6.50 -20.15
N GLN A 124 -3.62 5.82 -19.35
CA GLN A 124 -4.29 4.58 -19.77
C GLN A 124 -5.30 4.83 -20.89
N VAL A 125 -6.05 5.94 -20.83
CA VAL A 125 -7.01 6.32 -21.87
C VAL A 125 -6.31 6.75 -23.14
N ASP A 126 -5.27 7.58 -23.04
CA ASP A 126 -4.49 8.06 -24.19
C ASP A 126 -3.88 6.89 -24.97
N LYS A 127 -3.33 5.90 -24.27
CA LYS A 127 -2.84 4.66 -24.91
C LYS A 127 -3.93 3.90 -25.66
N LYS A 128 -5.14 3.83 -25.11
CA LYS A 128 -6.28 3.19 -25.82
C LYS A 128 -6.66 3.96 -27.06
N ILE A 129 -6.68 5.29 -26.98
CA ILE A 129 -6.96 6.16 -28.13
C ILE A 129 -5.92 5.93 -29.23
N GLN A 130 -4.63 5.96 -28.88
CA GLN A 130 -3.54 5.72 -29.82
C GLN A 130 -3.66 4.35 -30.49
N ASN A 131 -3.87 3.28 -29.73
CA ASN A 131 -4.03 1.94 -30.31
C ASN A 131 -5.24 1.84 -31.26
N LEU A 132 -6.36 2.51 -30.93
CA LEU A 132 -7.54 2.53 -31.80
C LEU A 132 -7.30 3.35 -33.07
N GLN A 133 -6.56 4.46 -32.98
CA GLN A 133 -6.18 5.26 -34.14
C GLN A 133 -5.24 4.49 -35.06
N GLU A 134 -4.25 3.80 -34.51
CA GLU A 134 -3.34 2.94 -35.27
C GLU A 134 -4.11 1.82 -35.96
N LEU A 135 -4.98 1.10 -35.25
CA LEU A 135 -5.84 0.06 -35.82
C LEU A 135 -6.69 0.62 -36.96
N PHE A 136 -7.37 1.75 -36.73
CA PHE A 136 -8.19 2.40 -37.74
C PHE A 136 -7.39 2.77 -38.99
N SER A 137 -6.18 3.31 -38.82
CA SER A 137 -5.30 3.66 -39.94
C SER A 137 -4.76 2.46 -40.71
N SER A 138 -4.68 1.29 -40.07
CA SER A 138 -4.21 0.04 -40.66
C SER A 138 -5.29 -0.75 -41.40
N LEU A 139 -6.57 -0.36 -41.27
CA LEU A 139 -7.66 -1.02 -41.96
C LEU A 139 -7.59 -0.71 -43.46
N ASP A 140 -7.53 -1.77 -44.27
CA ASP A 140 -7.64 -1.65 -45.72
C ASP A 140 -9.05 -1.18 -46.12
N GLU A 141 -9.12 -0.44 -47.23
CA GLU A 141 -10.39 -0.01 -47.78
C GLU A 141 -11.17 -1.20 -48.34
N GLU A 142 -12.42 -1.38 -47.88
CA GLU A 142 -13.27 -2.53 -48.20
C GLU A 142 -13.43 -2.75 -49.72
N ASN A 143 -13.64 -1.67 -50.47
CA ASN A 143 -13.78 -1.73 -51.93
C ASN A 143 -12.50 -2.24 -52.61
N SER A 144 -11.32 -1.86 -52.10
CA SER A 144 -10.02 -2.31 -52.61
C SER A 144 -9.82 -3.80 -52.34
N LEU A 145 -10.19 -4.28 -51.14
CA LEU A 145 -10.16 -5.70 -50.81
C LEU A 145 -11.11 -6.52 -51.69
N LEU A 146 -12.32 -6.00 -51.95
CA LEU A 146 -13.31 -6.67 -52.79
C LEU A 146 -12.81 -6.80 -54.24
N LEU A 147 -12.21 -5.74 -54.80
CA LEU A 147 -11.61 -5.78 -56.13
C LEU A 147 -10.47 -6.80 -56.22
N LYS A 148 -9.57 -6.82 -55.23
CA LYS A 148 -8.49 -7.82 -55.15
C LYS A 148 -9.04 -9.25 -55.08
N ALA A 149 -10.09 -9.48 -54.30
CA ALA A 149 -10.72 -10.79 -54.17
C ALA A 149 -11.32 -11.26 -55.51
N LEU A 150 -12.03 -10.39 -56.23
CA LEU A 150 -12.57 -10.68 -57.56
C LEU A 150 -11.47 -10.96 -58.58
N GLU A 151 -10.36 -10.22 -58.52
CA GLU A 151 -9.20 -10.44 -59.39
C GLU A 151 -8.54 -11.81 -59.12
N TYR A 152 -8.27 -12.14 -57.86
CA TYR A 152 -7.71 -13.44 -57.49
C TYR A 152 -8.61 -14.61 -57.87
N ARG A 153 -9.93 -14.45 -57.72
CA ARG A 153 -10.91 -15.44 -58.21
C ARG A 153 -10.74 -15.67 -59.71
N LYS A 154 -10.73 -14.60 -60.51
CA LYS A 154 -10.56 -14.70 -61.96
C LYS A 154 -9.25 -15.39 -62.35
N ARG A 155 -8.15 -15.09 -61.64
CA ARG A 155 -6.85 -15.76 -61.88
C ARG A 155 -6.91 -17.26 -61.53
N ALA A 156 -7.60 -17.62 -60.45
CA ALA A 156 -7.80 -19.02 -60.07
C ALA A 156 -8.65 -19.77 -61.11
N ASP A 157 -9.74 -19.17 -61.60
CA ASP A 157 -10.59 -19.75 -62.64
C ASP A 157 -9.76 -20.07 -63.91
N VAL A 158 -8.88 -19.16 -64.31
CA VAL A 158 -7.96 -19.36 -65.44
C VAL A 158 -6.97 -20.49 -65.16
N LEU A 159 -6.40 -20.58 -63.95
CA LEU A 159 -5.51 -21.68 -63.59
C LEU A 159 -6.24 -23.03 -63.67
N PHE A 160 -7.45 -23.14 -63.09
CA PHE A 160 -8.24 -24.37 -63.13
C PHE A 160 -8.55 -24.82 -64.55
N ALA A 161 -8.87 -23.89 -65.45
CA ALA A 161 -9.12 -24.19 -66.85
C ALA A 161 -7.88 -24.72 -67.60
N ASN A 162 -6.67 -24.43 -67.12
CA ASN A 162 -5.39 -24.85 -67.72
C ASN A 162 -4.67 -25.96 -66.95
N LEU A 163 -5.26 -26.45 -65.85
CA LEU A 163 -4.77 -27.57 -65.03
C LEU A 163 -5.41 -28.91 -65.43
N SER A 164 -6.10 -28.95 -66.57
CA SER A 164 -6.69 -30.15 -67.19
C SER A 164 -5.72 -30.81 -68.17
#